data_AF-A0A352IUP9-F1
#
_entry.id   AF-A0A352IUP9-F1
#
_cell.length_a   1.000
_cell.length_b   1.000
_cell.length_c   1.000
_cell.angle_alpha   90.00
_cell.angle_beta   90.00
_cell.angle_gamma   90.00
#
_symmetry.space_group_name_H-M   'P 1'
#
loop_
_entity.id
_entity.type
_entity.pdbx_description
1 polymer ?
#
loop_
_entity_poly.entity_id
_entity_poly.type
_entity_poly.pdbx_seq_one_letter_code
_entity_poly.pdbx_strand_id
1 'polypeptide(L)' 'MTQTSQWPVPKDSIRYVVPEPIIRLLASHPLTRDLYPLAFGHYRRAVGHHMHREHHHDNLLIYCTEGR' A
#
# COMPACT_ATOMS: atom_id res chain seq x y z
N MET A 1 12.09 4.28 -4.69
CA MET A 1 11.69 3.79 -3.35
C MET A 1 10.17 3.82 -3.28
N THR A 2 9.54 2.80 -2.70
CA THR A 2 8.08 2.74 -2.52
C THR A 2 7.60 3.93 -1.70
N GLN A 3 6.60 4.66 -2.19
CA GLN A 3 6.01 5.76 -1.43
C GLN A 3 4.82 5.22 -0.62
N THR A 4 4.94 5.15 0.70
CA THR A 4 3.80 4.73 1.55
C THR A 4 2.87 5.90 1.87
N SER A 5 1.66 5.60 2.33
CA SER A 5 0.73 6.64 2.78
C SER A 5 1.27 7.41 3.97
N GLN A 6 1.20 8.74 3.91
CA GLN A 6 1.51 9.61 5.05
C GLN A 6 0.33 9.73 6.02
N TRP A 7 -0.86 9.23 5.66
CA TRP A 7 -2.02 9.24 6.55
C TRP A 7 -1.71 8.43 7.82
N PRO A 8 -2.10 8.89 9.02
CA PRO A 8 -1.91 8.11 10.24
C PRO A 8 -2.59 6.75 10.14
N VAL A 9 -2.02 5.74 10.81
CA VAL A 9 -2.67 4.43 10.95
C VAL A 9 -3.64 4.53 12.14
N PRO A 10 -4.97 4.52 11.92
CA PRO A 10 -5.92 4.65 13.02
C PRO A 10 -5.84 3.45 13.98
N LYS A 11 -6.45 3.57 15.16
CA LYS A 11 -6.58 2.47 16.10
C LYS A 11 -7.17 1.23 15.41
N ASP A 12 -6.64 0.06 15.74
CA ASP A 12 -7.04 -1.25 15.21
C ASP A 12 -6.85 -1.41 13.68
N SER A 13 -6.15 -0.47 13.02
CA SER A 13 -5.74 -0.56 11.62
C SER A 13 -4.30 -1.06 11.52
N ILE A 14 -3.92 -1.54 10.34
CA ILE A 14 -2.57 -2.05 10.10
C ILE A 14 -2.04 -1.62 8.74
N ARG A 15 -0.72 -1.38 8.70
CA ARG A 15 0.04 -1.13 7.48
C ARG A 15 1.27 -2.01 7.49
N TYR A 16 1.47 -2.74 6.39
CA TYR A 16 2.63 -3.54 6.10
C TYR A 16 3.46 -2.87 5.01
N VAL A 17 4.78 -2.93 5.16
CA VAL A 17 5.75 -2.53 4.14
C VAL A 17 6.54 -3.77 3.76
N VAL A 18 6.64 -4.06 2.47
CA VAL A 18 7.38 -5.23 2.00
C VAL A 18 8.88 -4.89 2.00
N PRO A 19 9.74 -5.68 2.66
CA PRO A 19 11.17 -5.43 2.65
C PRO A 19 11.77 -5.56 1.25
N GLU A 20 12.76 -4.73 0.95
CA GLU A 20 13.43 -4.68 -0.35
C GLU A 20 13.93 -6.05 -0.88
N PRO A 21 14.50 -6.96 -0.05
CA PRO A 21 14.88 -8.30 -0.55
C PRO A 21 13.69 -9.12 -1.05
N ILE A 22 12.53 -8.97 -0.42
CA ILE A 22 11.30 -9.67 -0.82
C ILE A 22 10.72 -9.04 -2.10
N ILE A 23 10.80 -7.72 -2.24
CA ILE A 23 10.42 -7.03 -3.48
C ILE A 23 11.23 -7.57 -4.67
N ARG A 24 12.56 -7.72 -4.52
CA ARG A 24 13.41 -8.29 -5.57
C ARG A 24 13.04 -9.74 -5.93
N LEU A 25 12.72 -10.55 -4.92
CA LEU A 25 12.24 -11.91 -5.13
C LEU A 25 10.92 -11.92 -5.93
N LEU A 26 9.95 -11.10 -5.55
CA LEU A 26 8.65 -11.02 -6.22
C LEU A 26 8.76 -10.50 -7.66
N ALA A 27 9.61 -9.50 -7.88
CA ALA A 27 9.83 -8.91 -9.20
C ALA A 27 10.51 -9.88 -10.20
N SER A 28 11.23 -10.89 -9.71
CA SER A 28 11.91 -11.89 -10.55
C SER A 28 11.10 -13.17 -10.73
N HIS A 29 10.15 -13.45 -9.85
CA HIS A 29 9.41 -14.72 -9.84
C HIS A 29 8.31 -14.74 -10.91
N PRO A 30 8.22 -15.80 -11.76
CA PRO A 30 7.31 -15.84 -12.90
C PRO A 30 5.83 -15.57 -12.60
N LEU A 31 5.35 -15.99 -11.43
CA LEU A 31 3.94 -15.82 -11.02
C LEU A 31 3.61 -14.43 -10.48
N THR A 32 4.60 -13.62 -10.13
CA THR A 32 4.40 -12.36 -9.40
C THR A 32 5.02 -11.16 -10.10
N ARG A 33 5.96 -11.34 -11.03
CA ARG A 33 6.71 -10.25 -11.67
C ARG A 33 5.86 -9.16 -12.31
N ASP A 34 4.65 -9.51 -12.77
CA ASP A 34 3.73 -8.56 -13.41
C ASP A 34 2.85 -7.83 -12.39
N LEU A 35 2.64 -8.42 -11.20
CA LEU A 35 1.86 -7.83 -10.13
C LEU A 35 2.31 -8.35 -8.75
N TYR A 36 2.86 -7.46 -7.94
CA TYR A 36 3.31 -7.75 -6.59
C TYR A 36 3.12 -6.54 -5.66
N PRO A 37 2.86 -6.76 -4.36
CA PRO A 37 2.69 -5.67 -3.41
C PRO A 37 4.04 -5.05 -3.02
N LEU A 38 4.05 -3.73 -2.91
CA LEU A 38 5.16 -2.98 -2.31
C LEU A 38 4.86 -2.58 -0.85
N ALA A 39 3.59 -2.29 -0.57
CA ALA A 39 3.03 -2.05 0.75
C ALA A 39 1.52 -2.32 0.66
N PHE A 40 0.90 -2.68 1.79
CA PHE A 40 -0.54 -2.91 1.87
C PHE A 40 -1.02 -2.74 3.30
N GLY A 41 -2.32 -2.61 3.51
CA GLY A 41 -2.86 -2.41 4.84
C GLY A 41 -4.38 -2.40 4.85
N HIS A 42 -4.94 -2.47 6.04
CA HIS A 42 -6.36 -2.37 6.27
C HIS A 42 -6.64 -1.24 7.26
N TYR A 43 -7.32 -0.21 6.76
CA TYR A 43 -7.82 0.91 7.55
C TYR A 43 -9.26 0.58 7.94
N ARG A 44 -9.49 0.19 9.20
CA ARG A 44 -10.80 -0.26 9.67
C ARG A 44 -11.87 0.83 9.49
N ARG A 45 -11.49 2.09 9.72
CA ARG A 45 -12.33 3.27 9.50
C ARG A 45 -11.52 4.33 8.76
N ALA A 46 -11.90 4.62 7.51
CA ALA A 46 -11.17 5.53 6.63
C ALA A 46 -11.80 6.93 6.52
N VAL A 47 -12.61 7.35 7.51
CA VAL A 47 -13.27 8.66 7.52
C VAL A 47 -12.24 9.78 7.33
N GLY A 48 -12.42 10.59 6.28
CA GLY A 48 -11.52 11.70 5.95
C GLY A 48 -10.14 11.28 5.46
N HIS A 49 -9.91 9.99 5.15
CA HIS A 49 -8.63 9.52 4.62
C HIS A 49 -8.34 10.24 3.31
N HIS A 50 -7.31 11.07 3.34
CA HIS A 50 -6.85 11.84 2.20
C HIS A 50 -5.37 11.59 1.97
N MET A 51 -5.02 11.39 0.71
CA MET A 51 -3.64 11.28 0.26
C MET A 51 -3.50 12.04 -1.05
N HIS A 52 -2.54 12.95 -1.10
CA HIS A 52 -2.19 13.65 -2.33
C HIS A 52 -0.80 13.19 -2.78
N ARG A 53 -0.66 12.94 -4.09
CA ARG A 53 0.60 12.62 -4.75
C ARG A 53 0.65 13.39 -6.05
N GLU A 54 1.66 14.25 -6.21
CA GLU A 54 1.88 14.95 -7.47
C GLU A 54 2.42 14.00 -8.55
N HIS A 55 3.31 13.07 -8.16
CA HIS A 55 3.92 12.10 -9.04
C HIS A 55 3.84 10.70 -8.43
N HIS A 56 3.44 9.73 -9.24
CA HIS A 56 3.31 8.34 -8.82
C HIS A 56 4.51 7.53 -9.33
N HIS A 57 5.22 6.88 -8.41
CA HIS A 57 6.27 5.91 -8.73
C HIS A 57 5.79 4.45 -8.64
N ASP A 58 4.56 4.27 -8.14
CA ASP A 58 3.92 2.99 -7.92
C ASP A 58 2.40 3.08 -8.16
N ASN A 59 1.78 1.92 -8.39
CA ASN A 59 0.35 1.78 -8.59
C ASN A 59 -0.36 1.57 -7.24
N LEU A 60 -1.56 2.12 -7.10
CA LEU A 60 -2.39 1.97 -5.91
C LEU A 60 -3.68 1.23 -6.23
N LEU A 61 -4.01 0.22 -5.42
CA LEU A 61 -5.31 -0.40 -5.37
C LEU A 61 -5.93 -0.11 -4.00
N ILE A 62 -7.10 0.52 -3.99
CA ILE A 62 -7.81 0.89 -2.76
C ILE A 62 -9.23 0.33 -2.85
N TYR A 63 -9.64 -0.39 -1.81
CA TYR A 63 -11.01 -0.84 -1.62
C TYR A 63 -11.51 -0.36 -0.26
N CYS A 64 -12.46 0.57 -0.28
CA CYS A 64 -13.01 1.19 0.93
C CYS A 64 -14.22 0.41 1.42
N THR A 65 -14.14 -0.13 2.64
CA THR A 65 -15.25 -0.85 3.29
C THR A 65 -16.11 0.04 4.21
N GLU A 66 -15.52 1.09 4.77
CA GLU A 66 -16.18 2.04 5.69
C GLU A 66 -15.45 3.40 5.66
N GLY A 67 -16.17 4.51 5.88
CA GLY A 67 -15.59 5.81 6.18
C GLY A 67 -15.81 6.89 5.14
N ARG A 68 -17.10 7.17 4.85
CA ARG A 68 -17.68 8.18 3.93
C ARG A 68 -16.72 9.21 3.33
#